data_AF-A0A4Y2SDS4-F1
#
_entry.id   AF-A0A4Y2SDS4-F1
#
_cell.length_a   1.000
_cell.length_b   1.000
_cell.length_c   1.000
_cell.angle_alpha   90.00
_cell.angle_beta   90.00
_cell.angle_gamma   90.00
#
_symmetry.space_group_name_H-M   'P 1'
#
loop_
_entity.id
_entity.type
_entity.pdbx_description
1 polymer ?
#
loop_
_entity_poly.entity_id
_entity_poly.type
_entity_poly.pdbx_seq_one_letter_code
_entity_poly.pdbx_strand_id
1 'polypeptide(L)'
;VEKFEPQLYPSKDFQMRWLKDYLEAWYFENELSPEDITEETVENFYVTVNKFALAAHMYWGIWALIQSAHSTLDFDFLGYAKDRLDEYFSKKEEFLSLESKQNGSIKSNGS
;
A
#
# COMPACT_ATOMS: atom_id res chain seq x y z
N VAL A 1 -12.24 4.20 -20.80
CA VAL A 1 -11.51 4.09 -19.52
C VAL A 1 -10.58 5.28 -19.44
N GLU A 2 -10.59 6.00 -18.32
CA GLU A 2 -9.68 7.12 -18.10
C GLU A 2 -8.23 6.61 -18.17
N LYS A 3 -7.32 7.38 -18.76
CA LYS A 3 -5.94 6.93 -18.98
C LYS A 3 -5.25 6.72 -17.63
N PHE A 4 -4.49 5.63 -17.49
CA PHE A 4 -3.68 5.42 -16.30
C PHE A 4 -2.59 6.50 -16.20
N GLU A 5 -2.54 7.17 -15.04
CA GLU A 5 -1.66 8.30 -14.76
C GLU A 5 -0.85 8.06 -13.48
N PRO A 6 0.35 7.43 -13.59
CA PRO A 6 1.20 7.13 -12.44
C PRO A 6 1.54 8.34 -11.57
N GLN A 7 1.61 9.53 -12.16
CA GLN A 7 1.91 10.79 -11.47
C GLN A 7 0.83 11.21 -10.46
N LEU A 8 -0.38 10.65 -10.57
CA LEU A 8 -1.47 10.90 -9.63
C LEU A 8 -1.40 9.98 -8.41
N TYR A 9 -0.41 9.07 -8.34
CA TYR A 9 -0.18 8.27 -7.15
C TYR A 9 0.04 9.18 -5.93
N PRO A 10 -0.62 8.92 -4.79
CA PRO A 10 -0.59 9.83 -3.66
C PRO A 10 0.82 10.02 -3.13
N SER A 11 1.20 11.29 -2.91
CA SER A 11 2.48 11.62 -2.29
C SER A 11 2.57 11.02 -0.88
N LYS A 12 3.79 10.81 -0.38
CA LYS A 12 4.01 10.33 0.99
C LYS A 12 3.26 11.18 2.01
N ASP A 13 3.31 12.50 1.91
CA ASP A 13 2.61 13.42 2.83
C ASP A 13 1.09 13.24 2.80
N PHE A 14 0.52 12.97 1.62
CA PHE A 14 -0.91 12.67 1.51
C PHE A 14 -1.22 11.32 2.14
N GLN A 15 -0.44 10.28 1.82
CA GLN A 15 -0.63 8.93 2.39
C GLN A 15 -0.54 8.98 3.92
N MET A 16 0.46 9.64 4.49
CA MET A 16 0.65 9.74 5.93
C MET A 16 -0.55 10.40 6.63
N ARG A 17 -1.08 11.50 6.06
CA ARG A 17 -2.28 12.15 6.59
C ARG A 17 -3.49 11.23 6.52
N TRP A 18 -3.73 10.62 5.36
CA TRP A 18 -4.88 9.73 5.17
C TRP A 18 -4.80 8.49 6.07
N LEU A 19 -3.63 7.89 6.23
CA LEU A 19 -3.42 6.73 7.10
C LEU A 19 -3.66 7.08 8.56
N LYS A 20 -3.25 8.28 9.00
CA LYS A 20 -3.56 8.78 10.33
C LYS A 20 -5.07 8.92 10.54
N ASP A 21 -5.76 9.61 9.63
CA ASP A 21 -7.22 9.79 9.70
C ASP A 21 -7.95 8.43 9.72
N TYR A 22 -7.49 7.48 8.90
CA TYR A 22 -8.03 6.12 8.87
C TYR A 22 -7.84 5.39 10.20
N LEU A 23 -6.64 5.44 10.78
CA LEU A 23 -6.35 4.81 12.07
C LEU A 23 -7.18 5.46 13.18
N GLU A 24 -7.31 6.79 13.21
CA GLU A 24 -8.14 7.48 14.20
C GLU A 24 -9.60 7.02 14.13
N ALA A 25 -10.16 6.93 12.92
CA ALA A 25 -11.51 6.40 12.73
C ALA A 25 -11.63 4.92 13.15
N TRP A 26 -10.66 4.08 12.76
CA TRP A 26 -10.68 2.65 13.10
C TRP A 26 -10.54 2.41 14.60
N TYR A 27 -9.67 3.14 15.29
CA TYR A 27 -9.50 3.04 16.74
C TYR A 27 -10.75 3.49 17.48
N PHE A 28 -11.37 4.59 17.04
CA PHE A 28 -12.63 5.07 17.60
C PHE A 28 -13.75 4.01 17.50
N GLU A 29 -13.94 3.43 16.32
CA GLU A 29 -14.97 2.40 16.07
C GLU A 29 -14.70 1.09 16.84
N ASN A 30 -13.45 0.80 17.21
CA ASN A 30 -13.07 -0.40 17.95
C ASN A 30 -12.83 -0.14 19.46
N GLU A 31 -13.22 1.04 19.97
CA GLU A 31 -13.05 1.43 21.38
C GLU A 31 -11.59 1.32 21.89
N LEU A 32 -10.62 1.60 21.02
CA LEU A 32 -9.19 1.57 21.33
C LEU A 32 -8.66 2.97 21.69
N SER A 33 -7.55 3.03 22.44
CA SER A 33 -6.97 4.32 22.84
C SER A 33 -6.33 5.04 21.65
N PRO A 34 -6.69 6.31 21.36
CA PRO A 34 -6.02 7.12 20.36
C PRO A 34 -4.53 7.38 20.66
N GLU A 35 -4.10 7.18 21.92
CA GLU A 35 -2.70 7.38 22.35
C GLU A 35 -1.73 6.40 21.70
N ASP A 36 -2.23 5.25 21.24
CA ASP A 36 -1.45 4.25 20.49
C ASP A 36 -1.18 4.68 19.04
N ILE A 37 -1.86 5.72 18.54
CA ILE A 37 -1.66 6.28 17.20
C ILE A 37 -0.50 7.28 17.24
N THR A 38 0.70 6.74 17.38
CA THR A 38 1.95 7.50 17.34
C THR A 38 2.42 7.72 15.90
N GLU A 39 3.32 8.67 15.68
CA GLU A 39 3.98 8.85 14.37
C GLU A 39 4.64 7.55 13.89
N GLU A 40 5.25 6.78 14.80
CA GLU A 40 5.86 5.48 14.51
C GLU A 40 4.81 4.46 14.06
N THR A 41 3.65 4.41 14.72
CA THR A 41 2.53 3.53 14.31
C THR A 41 2.08 3.86 12.89
N VAL A 42 1.90 5.15 12.56
CA VAL A 42 1.48 5.57 11.21
C VAL A 42 2.55 5.26 10.17
N GLU A 43 3.83 5.49 10.48
CA GLU A 43 4.94 5.15 9.57
C GLU A 43 5.04 3.64 9.32
N ASN A 44 4.91 2.82 10.37
CA ASN A 44 4.91 1.37 10.23
C ASN A 44 3.71 0.87 9.41
N PHE A 45 2.55 1.52 9.56
CA PHE A 45 1.39 1.23 8.73
C PHE A 45 1.61 1.65 7.27
N TYR A 46 2.25 2.81 7.02
CA TYR A 46 2.66 3.24 5.68
C TYR A 46 3.55 2.21 4.97
N VAL A 47 4.54 1.64 5.67
CA VAL A 47 5.40 0.57 5.12
C VAL A 47 4.55 -0.63 4.69
N THR A 48 3.63 -1.06 5.55
CA THR A 48 2.76 -2.20 5.28
C THR A 48 1.85 -1.93 4.09
N VAL A 49 1.15 -0.80 4.07
CA VAL A 49 0.21 -0.42 3.00
C VAL A 49 0.92 -0.35 1.64
N ASN A 50 2.12 0.23 1.57
CA ASN A 50 2.86 0.30 0.31
C ASN A 50 3.33 -1.09 -0.18
N LYS A 51 3.73 -2.00 0.73
CA LYS A 51 4.00 -3.40 0.35
C LYS A 51 2.74 -4.12 -0.16
N PHE A 52 1.58 -3.85 0.45
CA PHE A 52 0.31 -4.38 -0.04
C PHE A 52 -0.14 -3.74 -1.36
N ALA A 53 0.25 -2.50 -1.65
CA ALA A 53 0.02 -1.90 -2.97
C ALA A 53 0.72 -2.72 -4.07
N LEU A 54 1.96 -3.17 -3.86
CA LEU A 54 2.63 -4.10 -4.78
C LEU A 54 1.82 -5.39 -4.99
N ALA A 55 1.37 -6.01 -3.89
CA ALA A 55 0.55 -7.22 -3.96
C ALA A 55 -0.75 -6.97 -4.75
N ALA A 56 -1.40 -5.82 -4.55
CA ALA A 56 -2.60 -5.44 -5.28
C ALA A 56 -2.32 -5.24 -6.78
N HIS A 57 -1.23 -4.57 -7.16
CA HIS A 57 -0.84 -4.42 -8.56
C HIS A 57 -0.61 -5.77 -9.24
N MET A 58 0.12 -6.68 -8.59
CA MET A 58 0.33 -8.04 -9.09
C MET A 58 -0.99 -8.80 -9.24
N TYR A 59 -1.83 -8.78 -8.20
CA TYR A 59 -3.11 -9.47 -8.18
C TYR A 59 -4.02 -9.03 -9.33
N TRP A 60 -4.23 -7.72 -9.46
CA TRP A 60 -5.10 -7.16 -10.49
C TRP A 60 -4.52 -7.29 -11.89
N GLY A 61 -3.20 -7.25 -12.04
CA GLY A 61 -2.52 -7.54 -13.30
C GLY A 61 -2.77 -8.97 -13.77
N ILE A 62 -2.58 -9.97 -12.90
CA ILE A 62 -2.83 -11.38 -13.21
C ILE A 62 -4.32 -11.64 -13.48
N TRP A 63 -5.20 -11.09 -12.64
CA TRP A 63 -6.65 -11.19 -12.85
C TRP A 63 -7.04 -10.68 -14.23
N ALA A 64 -6.51 -9.53 -14.65
CA ALA A 64 -6.81 -8.94 -15.96
C ALA A 64 -6.22 -9.75 -17.12
N LEU A 65 -5.02 -10.32 -16.98
CA LEU A 65 -4.47 -11.24 -17.99
C LEU A 65 -5.40 -12.43 -18.22
N ILE A 66 -5.91 -13.05 -17.14
CA ILE A 66 -6.86 -14.15 -17.25
C ILE A 66 -8.16 -13.68 -17.92
N GLN A 67 -8.69 -12.51 -17.52
CA GLN A 67 -9.90 -11.96 -18.13
C GLN A 67 -9.72 -11.62 -19.62
N SER A 68 -8.53 -11.22 -20.06
CA SER A 68 -8.27 -10.93 -21.48
C SER A 68 -8.49 -12.12 -22.41
N ALA A 69 -8.42 -13.35 -21.88
CA ALA A 69 -8.64 -14.58 -22.63
C ALA A 69 -10.08 -15.13 -22.50
N HIS A 70 -10.83 -14.72 -21.49
CA HIS A 70 -12.07 -15.41 -21.09
C HIS A 70 -13.29 -14.50 -20.95
N SER A 71 -13.11 -13.19 -20.77
CA SER A 71 -14.21 -12.26 -20.53
C SER A 71 -14.89 -11.87 -21.83
N THR A 72 -16.21 -11.68 -21.78
CA THR A 72 -17.01 -11.11 -22.88
C THR A 72 -17.31 -9.63 -22.70
N LEU A 73 -16.81 -9.02 -21.63
CA LEU A 73 -16.98 -7.60 -21.34
C LEU A 73 -16.19 -6.75 -22.32
N ASP A 74 -16.78 -5.63 -22.75
CA ASP A 74 -16.11 -4.61 -23.56
C ASP A 74 -15.19 -3.74 -22.69
N PHE A 75 -14.01 -4.29 -22.39
CA PHE A 75 -12.98 -3.65 -21.57
C PHE A 75 -11.59 -4.07 -22.05
N ASP A 76 -10.63 -3.13 -22.06
CA ASP A 76 -9.25 -3.41 -22.43
C ASP A 76 -8.48 -4.09 -21.28
N PHE A 77 -8.74 -5.39 -21.10
CA PHE A 77 -8.10 -6.19 -20.06
C PHE A 77 -6.59 -6.30 -20.24
N LEU A 78 -6.10 -6.38 -21.48
CA LEU A 78 -4.69 -6.52 -21.75
C LEU A 78 -3.93 -5.22 -21.46
N GLY A 79 -4.49 -4.07 -21.89
CA GLY A 79 -3.97 -2.75 -21.53
C GLY A 79 -3.97 -2.53 -20.02
N TYR A 80 -5.07 -2.86 -19.35
CA TYR A 80 -5.14 -2.76 -17.89
C TYR A 80 -4.12 -3.68 -17.18
N ALA A 81 -3.97 -4.93 -17.65
CA ALA A 81 -2.97 -5.84 -17.10
C ALA A 81 -1.55 -5.27 -17.21
N LYS A 82 -1.22 -4.71 -18.38
CA LYS A 82 0.05 -4.04 -18.62
C LYS A 82 0.25 -2.88 -17.65
N ASP A 83 -0.71 -1.98 -17.54
CA ASP A 83 -0.62 -0.81 -16.64
C ASP A 83 -0.39 -1.23 -15.17
N ARG A 84 -1.11 -2.27 -14.70
CA ARG A 84 -0.94 -2.77 -13.32
C ARG A 84 0.43 -3.38 -13.08
N LEU A 85 0.93 -4.20 -14.01
CA LEU A 85 2.24 -4.86 -13.86
C LEU A 85 3.40 -3.87 -14.02
N ASP A 86 3.29 -2.90 -14.94
CA ASP A 86 4.28 -1.83 -15.09
C ASP A 86 4.40 -1.02 -13.79
N GLU A 87 3.27 -0.66 -13.17
CA GLU A 87 3.29 0.06 -11.90
C GLU A 87 3.92 -0.79 -10.78
N TYR A 88 3.60 -2.09 -10.71
CA TYR A 88 4.27 -3.01 -9.77
C TYR A 88 5.78 -2.94 -9.92
N PHE A 89 6.31 -3.09 -11.14
CA PHE A 89 7.76 -3.07 -11.37
C PHE A 89 8.38 -1.69 -11.10
N SER A 90 7.67 -0.61 -11.42
CA SER A 90 8.15 0.75 -11.18
C SER A 90 8.31 1.08 -9.67
N LYS A 91 7.43 0.53 -8.83
CA LYS A 91 7.40 0.77 -7.38
C LYS A 91 8.12 -0.30 -6.56
N LYS A 92 8.44 -1.44 -7.17
CA LYS A 92 8.94 -2.63 -6.47
C LYS A 92 10.12 -2.34 -5.56
N GLU A 93 11.18 -1.74 -6.11
CA GLU A 93 12.41 -1.46 -5.35
C GLU A 93 12.15 -0.43 -4.23
N GLU A 94 11.44 0.65 -4.56
CA GLU A 94 11.06 1.69 -3.59
C GLU A 94 10.32 1.09 -2.40
N PHE A 95 9.23 0.34 -2.64
CA PHE A 95 8.34 -0.14 -1.59
C PHE A 95 8.91 -1.34 -0.83
N LEU A 96 9.71 -2.20 -1.47
CA LEU A 96 10.39 -3.29 -0.77
C LEU A 96 11.54 -2.79 0.12
N SER A 97 12.18 -1.67 -0.24
CA SER A 97 13.23 -1.05 0.58
C SER A 97 12.72 -0.35 1.85
N LEU A 98 11.40 -0.17 1.99
CA LEU A 98 10.79 0.45 3.17
C LEU A 98 10.92 -0.46 4.39
N GLU A 99 11.47 0.08 5.47
CA GLU A 99 11.67 -0.61 6.74
C GLU A 99 10.81 -0.02 7.84
N SER A 100 10.19 -0.91 8.63
CA SER A 100 9.46 -0.54 9.84
C SER A 100 10.44 -0.21 10.96
N LYS A 101 10.12 0.80 11.76
CA LYS A 101 10.84 1.09 12.99
C LYS A 101 10.42 0.04 14.03
N GLN A 102 11.39 -0.66 14.62
CA GLN A 102 11.13 -1.59 15.73
C GLN A 102 11.23 -0.85 17.06
N ASN A 103 10.29 -1.15 17.97
CA ASN A 103 10.40 -0.85 19.38
C ASN A 103 11.75 -1.35 19.91
N GLY A 104 12.54 -0.44 20.49
CA GLY A 104 13.89 -0.72 20.97
C GLY A 104 13.96 -2.00 21.80
N SER A 105 14.83 -2.92 21.40
CA SER A 105 15.23 -4.03 22.26
C SER A 105 15.72 -3.47 23.60
N ILE A 106 15.14 -4.00 24.67
CA ILE A 106 15.61 -3.86 26.05
C ILE A 106 17.14 -3.99 26.06
N LYS A 107 17.85 -2.93 26.45
CA LYS A 107 19.28 -3.03 26.76
C LYS A 107 19.41 -4.03 27.91
N SER A 108 19.93 -5.22 27.64
CA SER A 108 20.43 -6.10 28.69
C SER A 108 21.62 -5.39 29.34
N ASN A 109 21.41 -4.83 30.53
CA ASN A 109 22.50 -4.42 31.41
C ASN A 109 23.24 -5.69 31.86
N GLY A 110 24.32 -6.03 31.17
CA GLY A 110 25.32 -6.96 31.68
C GLY A 110 26.25 -6.22 32.64
N SER A 111 26.12 -6.53 33.93
CA SER A 111 27.14 -6.30 34.96
C SER A 111 28.26 -7.33 34.83
#